data_AF-A0A3N5YDK3-F1
#
_entry.id   AF-A0A3N5YDK3-F1
#
_cell.length_a   1.000
_cell.length_b   1.000
_cell.length_c   1.000
_cell.angle_alpha   90.00
_cell.angle_beta   90.00
_cell.angle_gamma   90.00
#
_symmetry.space_group_name_H-M   'P 1'
#
loop_
_entity.id
_entity.type
_entity.pdbx_description
1 polymer ?
#
loop_
_entity_poly.entity_id
_entity_poly.type
_entity_poly.pdbx_seq_one_letter_code
_entity_poly.pdbx_strand_id
1 'polypeptide(L)'
;MKGARCLEPGAPSPFPDDWGTGRAGRAARSRALAQCRTCPAQVECAEGALADYEAGLPMYGIRGGVAFTDVSRPEGGVKRLRQVAAP
;
A
#
# COMPACT_ATOMS: atom_id res chain seq x y z
N MET A 1 -5.27 9.24 -9.75
CA MET A 1 -5.25 7.76 -9.82
C MET A 1 -6.44 7.19 -10.58
N LYS A 2 -6.38 7.16 -11.91
CA LYS A 2 -7.35 6.43 -12.75
C LYS A 2 -6.92 4.96 -12.85
N GLY A 3 -7.84 4.01 -12.72
CA GLY A 3 -7.52 2.58 -12.83
C GLY A 3 -6.85 1.96 -11.60
N ALA A 4 -7.04 2.56 -10.42
CA ALA A 4 -6.59 1.98 -9.16
C ALA A 4 -7.43 0.74 -8.80
N ARG A 5 -6.84 -0.46 -8.94
CA ARG A 5 -7.54 -1.73 -8.68
C ARG A 5 -8.08 -1.85 -7.26
N CYS A 6 -7.47 -1.18 -6.28
CA CYS A 6 -7.97 -1.20 -4.89
C CYS A 6 -9.33 -0.51 -4.70
N LEU A 7 -9.83 0.22 -5.71
CA LEU A 7 -11.15 0.86 -5.70
C LEU A 7 -12.21 0.03 -6.44
N GLU A 8 -11.83 -1.11 -7.05
CA GLU A 8 -12.75 -1.97 -7.78
C GLU A 8 -13.67 -2.75 -6.82
N PRO A 9 -14.93 -3.04 -7.21
CA PRO A 9 -15.82 -3.86 -6.41
C PRO A 9 -15.19 -5.22 -6.07
N GLY A 10 -15.21 -5.58 -4.78
CA GLY A 10 -14.64 -6.86 -4.30
C GLY A 10 -13.12 -6.89 -4.18
N ALA A 11 -12.43 -5.76 -4.40
CA ALA A 11 -11.01 -5.63 -4.12
C ALA A 11 -10.70 -5.99 -2.65
N PRO A 12 -9.62 -6.74 -2.37
CA PRO A 12 -9.14 -6.93 -1.00
C PRO A 12 -8.82 -5.57 -0.36
N SER A 13 -9.23 -5.39 0.89
CA SER A 13 -8.97 -4.12 1.59
C SER A 13 -7.47 -3.84 1.70
N PRO A 14 -7.03 -2.62 1.39
CA PRO A 14 -5.65 -2.20 1.61
C PRO A 14 -5.33 -1.90 3.08
N PHE A 15 -6.33 -1.87 3.97
CA PHE A 15 -6.17 -1.45 5.36
C PHE A 15 -5.94 -2.62 6.31
N PRO A 16 -4.93 -2.55 7.19
CA PRO A 16 -4.60 -3.60 8.14
C PRO A 16 -5.75 -4.01 9.07
N ASP A 17 -6.60 -3.05 9.45
CA ASP A 17 -7.74 -3.28 10.34
C ASP A 17 -8.76 -4.28 9.77
N ASP A 18 -8.85 -4.37 8.44
CA ASP A 18 -9.80 -5.24 7.75
C ASP A 18 -9.25 -6.66 7.49
N TRP A 19 -7.97 -6.90 7.75
CA TRP A 19 -7.36 -8.20 7.47
C TRP A 19 -7.74 -9.25 8.53
N GLY A 20 -8.07 -8.84 9.74
CA GLY A 20 -8.20 -9.73 10.88
C GLY A 20 -6.84 -10.30 11.32
N THR A 21 -6.85 -11.43 12.02
CA THR A 21 -5.66 -11.96 12.72
C THR A 21 -5.21 -13.34 12.23
N GLY A 22 -4.02 -13.76 12.66
CA GLY A 22 -3.51 -15.11 12.43
C GLY A 22 -3.31 -15.47 10.95
N ARG A 23 -3.70 -16.69 10.57
CA ARG A 23 -3.53 -17.20 9.20
C ARG A 23 -4.41 -16.44 8.20
N ALA A 24 -5.65 -16.14 8.58
CA ALA A 24 -6.59 -15.41 7.73
C ALA A 24 -6.08 -14.00 7.42
N GLY A 25 -5.60 -13.26 8.43
CA GLY A 25 -5.02 -11.92 8.22
C GLY A 25 -3.78 -11.92 7.35
N ARG A 26 -2.89 -12.92 7.49
CA ARG A 26 -1.76 -13.07 6.56
C ARG A 26 -2.23 -13.28 5.12
N ALA A 27 -3.26 -14.11 4.91
CA ALA A 27 -3.79 -14.35 3.57
C ALA A 27 -4.46 -13.09 2.97
N ALA A 28 -5.24 -12.35 3.77
CA ALA A 28 -5.86 -11.10 3.34
C ALA A 28 -4.80 -10.06 2.93
N ARG A 29 -3.79 -9.83 3.77
CA ARG A 29 -2.65 -8.96 3.46
C ARG A 29 -1.94 -9.38 2.17
N SER A 30 -1.65 -10.68 2.00
CA SER A 30 -0.98 -11.18 0.80
C SER A 30 -1.79 -10.94 -0.46
N ARG A 31 -3.12 -11.13 -0.42
CA ARG A 31 -4.01 -10.85 -1.56
C ARG A 31 -4.02 -9.37 -1.92
N ALA A 32 -4.17 -8.49 -0.92
CA ALA A 32 -4.16 -7.04 -1.14
C ALA A 32 -2.81 -6.56 -1.73
N LEU A 33 -1.69 -7.09 -1.23
CA LEU A 33 -0.36 -6.80 -1.77
C LEU A 33 -0.19 -7.29 -3.22
N ALA A 34 -0.66 -8.50 -3.52
CA ALA A 34 -0.57 -9.05 -4.88
C ALA A 34 -1.36 -8.22 -5.89
N GLN A 35 -2.57 -7.78 -5.51
CA GLN A 35 -3.36 -6.90 -6.35
C GLN A 35 -2.70 -5.53 -6.56
N CYS A 36 -2.16 -4.94 -5.49
CA CYS A 36 -1.52 -3.62 -5.58
C CYS A 36 -0.26 -3.64 -6.46
N ARG A 37 0.55 -4.71 -6.39
CA ARG A 37 1.78 -4.88 -7.18
C ARG A 37 1.55 -5.14 -8.67
N THR A 38 0.30 -5.42 -9.06
CA THR A 38 -0.11 -5.59 -10.46
C THR A 38 -1.04 -4.47 -10.92
N CYS A 39 -1.22 -3.45 -10.09
CA CYS A 39 -2.08 -2.32 -10.37
C CYS A 39 -1.41 -1.39 -11.40
N PRO A 40 -2.11 -0.96 -12.47
CA PRO A 40 -1.55 0.00 -13.43
C PRO A 40 -1.15 1.32 -12.79
N ALA A 41 -1.83 1.73 -11.72
CA ALA A 41 -1.54 2.94 -10.97
C ALA A 41 -0.47 2.76 -9.87
N GLN A 42 0.28 1.65 -9.86
CA GLN A 42 1.22 1.35 -8.77
C GLN A 42 2.29 2.44 -8.61
N VAL A 43 2.90 2.89 -9.71
CA VAL A 43 3.96 3.91 -9.68
C VAL A 43 3.40 5.26 -9.24
N GLU A 44 2.31 5.75 -9.85
CA GLU A 44 1.62 6.99 -9.45
C GLU A 44 1.22 6.96 -7.96
N CYS A 45 0.74 5.81 -7.48
CA CYS A 45 0.38 5.61 -6.07
C CYS A 45 1.61 5.68 -5.15
N ALA A 46 2.75 5.14 -5.59
CA ALA A 46 4.01 5.21 -4.84
C ALA A 46 4.54 6.65 -4.75
N GLU A 47 4.50 7.39 -5.86
CA GLU A 47 4.88 8.80 -5.91
C GLU A 47 4.01 9.66 -4.99
N GLY A 48 2.68 9.52 -5.08
CA GLY A 48 1.76 10.24 -4.20
C GLY A 48 1.98 9.92 -2.72
N ALA A 49 2.29 8.66 -2.39
CA ALA A 49 2.60 8.28 -1.01
C ALA A 49 3.96 8.82 -0.53
N LEU A 50 4.94 9.01 -1.42
CA LEU A 50 6.19 9.70 -1.08
C LEU A 50 5.95 11.19 -0.82
N ALA A 51 5.12 11.84 -1.65
CA ALA A 51 4.74 13.24 -1.44
C ALA A 51 4.00 13.44 -0.10
N ASP A 52 3.08 12.53 0.25
CA ASP A 52 2.42 12.54 1.56
C ASP A 52 3.44 12.44 2.71
N TYR A 53 4.40 11.53 2.60
CA TYR A 53 5.45 11.37 3.61
C TYR A 53 6.33 12.61 3.75
N GLU A 54 6.74 13.21 2.63
CA GLU A 54 7.55 14.43 2.61
C GLU A 54 6.80 15.64 3.17
N ALA A 55 5.47 15.67 3.02
CA ALA A 55 4.59 16.64 3.65
C ALA A 55 4.33 16.36 5.15
N GLY A 56 4.88 15.29 5.71
CA GLY A 56 4.69 14.90 7.11
C GLY A 56 3.33 14.26 7.40
N LEU A 57 2.61 13.79 6.37
CA LEU A 57 1.33 13.12 6.53
C LEU A 57 1.52 11.67 6.96
N PRO A 58 0.59 11.12 7.78
CA PRO A 58 0.66 9.74 8.22
C PRO A 58 0.52 8.76 7.05
N MET A 59 1.35 7.72 7.04
CA MET A 59 1.25 6.62 6.07
C MET A 59 0.65 5.39 6.70
N TYR A 60 -0.48 4.94 6.15
CA TYR A 60 -1.18 3.75 6.60
C TYR A 60 -1.79 3.00 5.41
N GLY A 61 -1.93 1.68 5.57
CA GLY A 61 -2.44 0.82 4.51
C GLY A 61 -1.39 0.37 3.50
N ILE A 62 -1.86 -0.22 2.40
CA ILE A 62 -1.00 -0.57 1.26
C ILE A 62 -0.92 0.61 0.29
N ARG A 63 0.31 1.07 0.02
CA ARG A 63 0.62 2.16 -0.90
C ARG A 63 1.73 1.70 -1.84
N GLY A 64 1.54 1.82 -3.15
CA GLY A 64 2.56 1.39 -4.14
C GLY A 64 3.03 -0.07 -4.01
N GLY A 65 2.22 -0.97 -3.45
CA GLY A 65 2.58 -2.37 -3.21
C GLY A 65 3.42 -2.61 -1.95
N VAL A 66 3.52 -1.61 -1.06
CA VAL A 66 4.19 -1.66 0.25
C VAL A 66 3.13 -1.50 1.34
N ALA A 67 3.16 -2.37 2.35
CA ALA A 67 2.24 -2.30 3.48
C ALA A 67 2.84 -1.46 4.62
N PHE A 68 2.09 -0.46 5.07
CA PHE A 68 2.35 0.37 6.24
C PHE A 68 1.33 0.02 7.32
N THR A 69 1.77 -0.72 8.34
CA THR A 69 0.91 -1.19 9.43
C THR A 69 1.08 -0.40 10.72
N ASP A 70 2.08 0.48 10.76
CA ASP A 70 2.43 1.32 11.90
C ASP A 70 2.83 2.69 11.35
N VAL A 71 2.03 3.71 11.68
CA VAL A 71 2.24 5.10 11.23
C VAL A 71 3.48 5.74 11.87
N SER A 72 3.97 5.19 12.99
CA SER A 72 5.11 5.74 13.74
C SER A 72 6.48 5.28 13.20
N ARG A 73 6.51 4.28 12.32
CA ARG A 73 7.75 3.68 11.78
C ARG A 73 7.72 3.50 10.25
N PRO A 74 7.53 4.57 9.47
CA PRO A 74 7.38 4.48 8.03
C PRO A 74 8.67 4.18 7.25
N GLU A 75 9.86 4.38 7.83
CA GLU A 75 11.13 4.55 7.10
C GLU A 75 11.49 3.33 6.25
N GLY A 76 11.31 2.12 6.80
CA GLY A 76 11.55 0.88 6.08
C GLY A 76 10.55 0.64 4.95
N GLY A 77 9.34 1.18 5.06
CA GLY A 77 8.35 1.22 3.97
C GLY A 77 8.72 2.23 2.90
N VAL A 78 9.12 3.45 3.29
CA VAL A 78 9.53 4.54 2.39
C VAL A 78 10.70 4.12 1.50
N LYS A 79 11.72 3.45 2.07
CA LYS A 79 12.85 2.95 1.27
C LYS A 79 12.38 2.05 0.12
N ARG A 80 11.42 1.17 0.38
CA ARG A 80 10.83 0.28 -0.65
C ARG A 80 9.96 1.06 -1.62
N LEU A 81 9.21 2.04 -1.13
CA LEU A 81 8.36 2.91 -1.95
C LEU A 81 9.17 3.70 -2.99
N ARG A 82 10.35 4.22 -2.60
CA ARG A 82 11.30 4.88 -3.52
C ARG A 82 11.78 3.95 -4.64
N GLN A 83 11.95 2.66 -4.37
CA GLN A 83 12.32 1.68 -5.41
C GLN A 83 11.18 1.42 -6.39
N VAL A 84 9.93 1.55 -5.95
CA VAL A 84 8.76 1.40 -6.82
C VAL A 84 8.54 2.64 -7.68
N ALA A 85 8.77 3.83 -7.12
CA ALA A 85 8.59 5.11 -7.81
C ALA A 85 9.70 5.42 -8.82
N ALA A 86 10.87 4.79 -8.72
CA ALA A 86 11.99 4.94 -9.66
C ALA A 86 12.24 3.63 -10.44
N PRO A 87 11.34 3.27 -11.38
CA PRO A 87 11.40 2.00 -12.13
C PRO A 87 12.62 1.89 -13.05
#